data_AF-A0A9X3PSH3-F1
#
_entry.id   AF-A0A9X3PSH3-F1
#
_cell.length_a   1.000
_cell.length_b   1.000
_cell.length_c   1.000
_cell.angle_alpha   90.00
_cell.angle_beta   90.00
_cell.angle_gamma   90.00
#
_symmetry.space_group_name_H-M   'P 1'
#
loop_
_entity.id
_entity.type
_entity.pdbx_description
1 polymer ?
#
loop_
_entity_poly.entity_id
_entity_poly.type
_entity_poly.pdbx_seq_one_letter_code
_entity_poly.pdbx_strand_id
1 'polypeptide(L)'
;MREAGVQGEGARAIRRDAKSRRGFRFAAGCVGAWLVLNSGAALPAPGAPTEAVRSTLNEAIRILADEQLKKADRAQERRRLLEAVVGARFSYEEMAKRALARQWRKLSEQERREFVELFKTLLTNSYADKIEGYSGEQVVYLSERREGRYAEVRTKVVSEKLEIPLDYRLLLNAGTWRVYDVVVDGVSLVKNYRGQFARIIRTSSYADLVEKLRKKVRKQPEQTDSP
;
A
#
# COMPACT_ATOMS: atom_id res chain seq x y z
N MET A 1 12.14 -37.38 -66.56
CA MET A 1 11.08 -37.25 -65.53
C MET A 1 10.84 -35.76 -65.33
N ARG A 2 9.81 -35.20 -66.00
CA ARG A 2 8.52 -34.70 -65.43
C ARG A 2 8.73 -33.50 -64.48
N GLU A 3 8.05 -32.36 -64.56
CA GLU A 3 7.07 -31.74 -65.46
C GLU A 3 6.78 -30.33 -64.88
N ALA A 4 6.31 -29.40 -65.74
CA ALA A 4 5.38 -28.27 -65.52
C ALA A 4 5.39 -27.46 -64.19
N GLY A 5 5.25 -26.14 -64.15
CA GLY A 5 4.47 -25.21 -64.98
C GLY A 5 3.73 -24.25 -64.02
N VAL A 6 3.87 -22.94 -64.20
CA VAL A 6 2.79 -21.95 -64.52
C VAL A 6 1.68 -21.87 -63.47
N GLN A 7 1.45 -20.74 -62.77
CA GLN A 7 0.61 -19.57 -63.14
C GLN A 7 0.62 -18.63 -61.90
N GLY A 8 0.55 -17.30 -61.91
CA GLY A 8 0.00 -16.34 -62.85
C GLY A 8 -1.12 -15.54 -62.15
N GLU A 9 -0.97 -14.20 -62.07
CA GLU A 9 -1.98 -13.11 -61.97
C GLU A 9 -1.35 -11.92 -61.21
N GLY A 10 -1.08 -10.76 -61.81
CA GLY A 10 -2.02 -9.84 -62.43
C GLY A 10 -2.58 -8.92 -61.32
N ALA A 11 -2.34 -7.62 -61.26
CA ALA A 11 -2.73 -6.65 -62.27
C ALA A 11 -2.22 -5.22 -62.01
N ARG A 12 -2.01 -4.53 -63.14
CA ARG A 12 -2.29 -3.11 -63.45
C ARG A 12 -1.42 -1.98 -62.88
N ALA A 13 -0.61 -1.48 -63.82
CA ALA A 13 -0.14 -0.09 -63.92
C ALA A 13 -1.26 0.89 -64.32
N ILE A 14 -1.21 2.14 -63.82
CA ILE A 14 -1.65 3.40 -64.47
C ILE A 14 -0.81 4.54 -63.82
N ARG A 15 0.31 5.00 -64.41
CA ARG A 15 0.51 6.17 -65.30
C ARG A 15 -0.07 7.54 -64.87
N ARG A 16 0.80 8.56 -65.05
CA ARG A 16 0.62 10.00 -65.36
C ARG A 16 1.01 10.96 -64.22
N ASP A 17 2.17 11.60 -64.30
CA ASP A 17 2.51 12.87 -65.02
C ASP A 17 2.65 13.97 -63.96
N ALA A 18 3.85 14.41 -63.56
CA ALA A 18 4.83 15.24 -64.29
C ALA A 18 4.34 16.66 -64.62
N LYS A 19 4.73 17.63 -63.76
CA LYS A 19 5.13 19.04 -64.04
C LYS A 19 4.80 19.92 -62.83
N SER A 20 5.50 20.99 -62.48
CA SER A 20 6.80 21.56 -62.86
C SER A 20 6.87 22.94 -62.19
N ARG A 21 8.02 23.22 -61.57
CA ARG A 21 8.76 24.48 -61.59
C ARG A 21 8.27 25.72 -60.82
N ARG A 22 9.25 26.22 -60.06
CA ARG A 22 9.72 27.60 -59.93
C ARG A 22 8.90 28.54 -59.03
N GLY A 23 9.38 28.63 -57.79
CA GLY A 23 10.05 29.84 -57.28
C GLY A 23 9.23 31.12 -57.19
N PHE A 24 8.96 31.56 -55.96
CA PHE A 24 8.75 32.97 -55.66
C PHE A 24 9.43 33.33 -54.33
N ARG A 25 9.97 34.55 -54.30
CA ARG A 25 10.91 35.08 -53.31
C ARG A 25 10.18 35.56 -52.05
N PHE A 26 10.96 35.63 -50.97
CA PHE A 26 10.68 36.21 -49.66
C PHE A 26 9.82 37.49 -49.68
N ALA A 27 8.83 37.53 -48.79
CA ALA A 27 8.39 38.75 -48.14
C ALA A 27 8.23 38.46 -46.63
N ALA A 28 8.93 39.24 -45.83
CA ALA A 28 8.93 39.19 -44.38
C ALA A 28 7.55 39.59 -43.83
N GLY A 29 7.05 38.82 -42.87
CA GLY A 29 5.85 39.14 -42.10
C GLY A 29 5.90 38.38 -40.79
N CYS A 30 6.09 39.11 -39.69
CA CYS A 30 6.22 38.61 -38.33
C CYS A 30 5.01 37.74 -37.93
N VAL A 31 5.20 36.42 -37.85
CA VAL A 31 4.28 35.53 -37.16
C VAL A 31 4.94 35.16 -35.84
N GLY A 32 4.47 35.79 -34.76
CA GLY A 32 4.86 35.44 -33.41
C GLY A 32 4.47 33.99 -33.12
N ALA A 33 5.47 33.11 -33.10
CA ALA A 33 5.32 31.75 -32.61
C ALA A 33 5.14 31.82 -31.08
N TRP A 34 3.90 31.79 -30.62
CA TRP A 34 3.59 31.50 -29.22
C TRP A 34 3.98 30.04 -28.95
N LEU A 35 5.23 29.85 -28.54
CA LEU A 35 5.68 28.65 -27.84
C LEU A 35 4.92 28.60 -26.51
N VAL A 36 3.75 27.95 -26.51
CA VAL A 36 3.10 27.54 -25.27
C VAL A 36 4.00 26.45 -24.70
N LEU A 37 4.96 26.85 -23.84
CA LEU A 37 5.56 25.95 -22.88
C LEU A 37 4.42 25.46 -22.00
N ASN A 38 3.86 24.32 -22.38
CA ASN A 38 3.00 23.54 -21.51
C ASN A 38 3.93 23.00 -20.41
N SER A 39 4.15 23.82 -19.39
CA SER A 39 4.71 23.40 -18.11
C SER A 39 3.72 22.42 -17.52
N GLY A 40 3.79 21.17 -17.98
CA GLY A 40 3.12 20.07 -17.33
C GLY A 40 3.59 20.11 -15.89
N ALA A 41 2.70 20.46 -14.98
CA ALA A 41 2.96 20.38 -13.56
C ALA A 41 3.37 18.94 -13.27
N ALA A 42 4.68 18.70 -13.16
CA ALA A 42 5.18 17.42 -12.73
C ALA A 42 4.58 17.23 -11.33
N LEU A 43 3.71 16.22 -11.21
CA LEU A 43 3.23 15.81 -9.90
C LEU A 43 4.49 15.60 -9.04
N PRO A 44 4.55 16.21 -7.84
CA PRO A 44 5.73 16.10 -6.99
C PRO A 44 6.09 14.63 -6.86
N ALA A 45 7.36 14.31 -7.11
CA ALA A 45 7.85 12.94 -6.98
C ALA A 45 7.43 12.43 -5.60
N PRO A 46 6.76 11.26 -5.51
CA PRO A 46 6.31 10.75 -4.23
C PRO A 46 7.53 10.62 -3.31
N GLY A 47 7.41 11.13 -2.08
CA GLY A 47 8.49 11.11 -1.09
C GLY A 47 9.04 9.71 -0.85
N ALA A 48 10.20 9.59 -0.22
CA ALA A 48 10.83 8.28 -0.03
C ALA A 48 9.99 7.35 0.88
N PRO A 49 9.80 6.06 0.54
CA PRO A 49 9.18 5.05 1.41
C PRO A 49 9.79 5.02 2.80
N THR A 50 11.11 5.09 2.91
CA THR A 50 11.81 5.14 4.20
C THR A 50 11.36 6.33 5.02
N GLU A 51 11.21 7.51 4.41
CA GLU A 51 10.73 8.70 5.11
C GLU A 51 9.26 8.58 5.51
N ALA A 52 8.42 7.91 4.72
CA ALA A 52 7.04 7.61 5.10
C ALA A 52 6.96 6.70 6.33
N VAL A 53 7.80 5.66 6.40
CA VAL A 53 7.91 4.79 7.59
C VAL A 53 8.46 5.60 8.77
N ARG A 54 9.57 6.33 8.56
CA ARG A 54 10.24 7.12 9.59
C ARG A 54 9.32 8.16 10.22
N SER A 55 8.59 8.92 9.41
CA SER A 55 7.65 9.92 9.93
C SER A 55 6.59 9.29 10.81
N THR A 56 6.08 8.12 10.42
CA THR A 56 5.04 7.39 11.17
C THR A 56 5.57 6.91 12.51
N LEU A 57 6.75 6.29 12.53
CA LEU A 57 7.37 5.78 13.75
C LEU A 57 7.76 6.92 14.69
N ASN A 58 8.33 8.01 14.17
CA ASN A 58 8.67 9.17 14.98
C ASN A 58 7.44 9.81 15.65
N GLU A 59 6.31 9.86 14.95
CA GLU A 59 5.07 10.40 15.50
C GLU A 59 4.50 9.49 16.59
N ALA A 60 4.49 8.18 16.37
CA ALA A 60 4.08 7.20 17.39
C ALA A 60 5.00 7.24 18.62
N ILE A 61 6.32 7.28 18.43
CA ILE A 61 7.30 7.39 19.51
C ILE A 61 7.10 8.69 20.29
N ARG A 62 6.81 9.81 19.62
CA ARG A 62 6.51 11.08 20.30
C ARG A 62 5.30 10.96 21.23
N ILE A 63 4.23 10.30 20.78
CA ILE A 63 3.02 10.05 21.59
C ILE A 63 3.36 9.16 22.79
N LEU A 64 4.15 8.10 22.59
CA LEU A 64 4.54 7.15 23.64
C LEU A 64 5.54 7.76 24.65
N ALA A 65 6.36 8.71 24.21
CA ALA A 65 7.34 9.39 25.05
C ALA A 65 6.76 10.60 25.82
N ASP A 66 5.54 11.04 25.50
CA ASP A 66 4.90 12.18 26.18
C ASP A 66 4.48 11.80 27.61
N GLU A 67 5.13 12.42 28.61
CA GLU A 67 4.89 12.18 30.03
C GLU A 67 3.45 12.46 30.49
N GLN A 68 2.72 13.37 29.84
CA GLN A 68 1.32 13.61 30.16
C GLN A 68 0.44 12.48 29.63
N LEU A 69 0.75 11.96 28.44
CA LEU A 69 0.01 10.85 27.85
C LEU A 69 0.31 9.50 28.52
N LYS A 70 1.41 9.37 29.26
CA LYS A 70 1.73 8.17 30.07
C LYS A 70 0.83 7.98 31.29
N LYS A 71 0.16 9.03 31.77
CA LYS A 71 -0.72 8.94 32.94
C LYS A 71 -1.89 7.99 32.68
N ALA A 72 -2.31 7.25 33.71
CA ALA A 72 -3.33 6.21 33.59
C ALA A 72 -4.69 6.75 33.11
N ASP A 73 -5.09 7.94 33.58
CA ASP A 73 -6.31 8.65 33.18
C ASP A 73 -6.28 9.15 31.72
N ARG A 74 -5.11 9.11 31.06
CA ARG A 74 -4.90 9.51 29.67
C ARG A 74 -4.69 8.33 28.72
N ALA A 75 -4.76 7.09 29.22
CA ALA A 75 -4.50 5.88 28.42
C ALA A 75 -5.41 5.78 27.18
N GLN A 76 -6.70 6.07 27.33
CA GLN A 76 -7.65 6.03 26.21
C GLN A 76 -7.31 7.07 25.13
N GLU A 77 -6.89 8.27 25.54
CA GLU A 77 -6.50 9.32 24.60
C GLU A 77 -5.20 8.95 23.87
N ARG A 78 -4.20 8.44 24.60
CA ARG A 78 -2.96 7.93 24.01
C ARG A 78 -3.26 6.88 22.95
N ARG A 79 -4.14 5.93 23.25
CA ARG A 79 -4.56 4.88 22.31
C ARG A 79 -5.25 5.45 21.07
N ARG A 80 -6.17 6.41 21.24
CA ARG A 80 -6.83 7.09 20.12
C ARG A 80 -5.84 7.80 19.19
N LEU A 81 -4.84 8.49 19.76
CA LEU A 81 -3.80 9.16 18.99
C LEU A 81 -2.93 8.17 18.21
N LEU A 82 -2.51 7.07 18.85
CA LEU A 82 -1.77 6.01 18.17
C LEU A 82 -2.56 5.38 17.02
N GLU A 83 -3.84 5.09 17.24
CA GLU A 83 -4.74 4.58 16.21
C GLU A 83 -4.87 5.53 15.01
N ALA A 84 -4.91 6.84 15.25
CA ALA A 84 -4.95 7.85 14.19
C ALA A 84 -3.65 7.87 13.36
N VAL A 85 -2.48 7.84 14.02
CA VAL A 85 -1.17 7.81 13.35
C VAL A 85 -1.01 6.57 12.48
N VAL A 86 -1.30 5.39 13.04
CA VAL A 86 -1.24 4.13 12.29
C VAL A 86 -2.27 4.14 11.16
N GLY A 87 -3.50 4.56 11.44
CA GLY A 87 -4.60 4.56 10.47
C GLY A 87 -4.36 5.46 9.26
N ALA A 88 -3.66 6.59 9.42
CA ALA A 88 -3.31 7.47 8.31
C ALA A 88 -2.28 6.86 7.33
N ARG A 89 -1.48 5.91 7.82
CA ARG A 89 -0.26 5.42 7.14
C ARG A 89 -0.38 3.97 6.69
N PHE A 90 -1.38 3.24 7.17
CA PHE A 90 -1.66 1.87 6.79
C PHE A 90 -2.83 1.81 5.81
N SER A 91 -2.75 0.90 4.84
CA SER A 91 -3.85 0.58 3.92
C SER A 91 -4.55 -0.69 4.39
N TYR A 92 -5.46 -0.55 5.36
CA TYR A 92 -6.23 -1.68 5.89
C TYR A 92 -7.07 -2.38 4.81
N GLU A 93 -7.52 -1.64 3.80
CA GLU A 93 -8.20 -2.23 2.65
C GLU A 93 -7.29 -3.20 1.88
N GLU A 94 -6.06 -2.79 1.56
CA GLU A 94 -5.11 -3.66 0.86
C GLU A 94 -4.66 -4.83 1.74
N MET A 95 -4.48 -4.61 3.04
CA MET A 95 -4.22 -5.68 4.01
C MET A 95 -5.35 -6.72 4.00
N ALA A 96 -6.60 -6.28 4.15
CA ALA A 96 -7.80 -7.11 4.18
C ALA A 96 -7.99 -7.90 2.87
N LYS A 97 -7.88 -7.21 1.73
CA LYS A 97 -7.95 -7.80 0.40
C LYS A 97 -6.92 -8.90 0.19
N ARG A 98 -5.68 -8.67 0.63
CA ARG A 98 -4.59 -9.67 0.54
C ARG A 98 -4.78 -10.83 1.51
N ALA A 99 -5.32 -10.56 2.70
CA ALA A 99 -5.65 -11.59 3.68
C ALA A 99 -6.78 -12.52 3.21
N LEU A 100 -7.81 -11.98 2.56
CA LEU A 100 -8.92 -12.79 2.00
C LEU A 100 -8.62 -13.41 0.64
N ALA A 101 -7.67 -12.85 -0.10
CA ALA A 101 -7.23 -13.35 -1.41
C ALA A 101 -8.42 -13.62 -2.37
N ARG A 102 -8.63 -14.87 -2.80
CA ARG A 102 -9.70 -15.23 -3.74
C ARG A 102 -11.10 -14.92 -3.20
N GLN A 103 -11.31 -14.97 -1.88
CA GLN A 103 -12.61 -14.70 -1.26
C GLN A 103 -13.02 -13.24 -1.45
N TRP A 104 -12.08 -12.29 -1.44
CA TRP A 104 -12.35 -10.86 -1.60
C TRP A 104 -13.17 -10.53 -2.87
N ARG A 105 -12.87 -11.23 -3.98
CA ARG A 105 -13.53 -11.02 -5.27
C ARG A 105 -15.02 -11.40 -5.25
N LYS A 106 -15.45 -12.22 -4.30
CA LYS A 106 -16.84 -12.68 -4.17
C LYS A 106 -17.69 -11.75 -3.30
N LEU A 107 -17.05 -10.87 -2.54
CA LEU A 107 -17.73 -9.99 -1.60
C LEU A 107 -18.34 -8.77 -2.32
N SER A 108 -19.54 -8.40 -1.89
CA SER A 108 -20.15 -7.11 -2.15
C SER A 108 -19.32 -5.98 -1.50
N GLU A 109 -19.57 -4.74 -1.92
CA GLU A 109 -18.88 -3.60 -1.31
C GLU A 109 -19.17 -3.44 0.19
N GLN A 110 -20.40 -3.75 0.61
CA GLN A 110 -20.78 -3.68 2.02
C GLN A 110 -20.02 -4.71 2.85
N GLU A 111 -19.92 -5.95 2.36
CA GLU A 111 -19.13 -7.00 3.02
C GLU A 111 -17.64 -6.67 3.05
N ARG A 112 -17.10 -6.05 1.99
CA ARG A 112 -15.71 -5.58 1.99
C ARG A 112 -15.47 -4.52 3.05
N ARG A 113 -16.33 -3.51 3.13
CA ARG A 113 -16.25 -2.44 4.15
C ARG A 113 -16.33 -3.02 5.56
N GLU A 114 -17.30 -3.89 5.82
CA GLU A 114 -17.43 -4.54 7.12
C GLU A 114 -16.16 -5.33 7.47
N PHE A 115 -15.67 -6.16 6.55
CA PHE A 115 -14.50 -6.97 6.81
C PHE A 115 -13.24 -6.12 7.06
N VAL A 116 -13.08 -5.01 6.34
CA VAL A 116 -11.97 -4.07 6.56
C VAL A 116 -12.01 -3.51 7.98
N GLU A 117 -13.16 -3.06 8.46
CA GLU A 117 -13.28 -2.54 9.83
C GLU A 117 -13.03 -3.63 10.88
N LEU A 118 -13.60 -4.82 10.70
CA LEU A 118 -13.35 -5.94 11.61
C LEU A 118 -11.87 -6.33 11.66
N PHE A 119 -11.20 -6.36 10.49
CA PHE A 119 -9.81 -6.73 10.42
C PHE A 119 -8.88 -5.63 10.97
N LYS A 120 -9.19 -4.36 10.70
CA LYS A 120 -8.52 -3.21 11.31
C LYS A 120 -8.59 -3.30 12.83
N THR A 121 -9.78 -3.45 13.41
CA THR A 121 -9.94 -3.53 14.87
C THR A 121 -9.25 -4.76 15.46
N LEU A 122 -9.31 -5.91 14.78
CA LEU A 122 -8.55 -7.08 15.18
C LEU A 122 -7.05 -6.79 15.27
N LEU A 123 -6.46 -6.16 14.23
CA LEU A 123 -5.04 -5.84 14.20
C LEU A 123 -4.69 -4.83 15.28
N THR A 124 -5.42 -3.72 15.37
CA THR A 124 -5.21 -2.70 16.40
C THR A 124 -5.20 -3.31 17.79
N ASN A 125 -6.19 -4.13 18.13
CA ASN A 125 -6.25 -4.74 19.45
C ASN A 125 -5.19 -5.84 19.66
N SER A 126 -4.79 -6.57 18.62
CA SER A 126 -3.79 -7.64 18.75
C SER A 126 -2.37 -7.09 19.00
N TYR A 127 -2.13 -5.82 18.68
CA TYR A 127 -0.81 -5.20 18.75
C TYR A 127 -0.74 -3.95 19.63
N ALA A 128 -1.87 -3.44 20.15
CA ALA A 128 -1.92 -2.26 21.01
C ALA A 128 -0.95 -2.37 22.20
N ASP A 129 -1.02 -3.44 22.98
CA ASP A 129 -0.20 -3.63 24.17
C ASP A 129 1.31 -3.65 23.84
N LYS A 130 1.68 -4.18 22.66
CA LYS A 130 3.07 -4.19 22.21
C LYS A 130 3.56 -2.79 21.82
N ILE A 131 2.70 -1.98 21.23
CA ILE A 131 3.02 -0.59 20.87
C ILE A 131 3.10 0.26 22.14
N GLU A 132 2.15 0.10 23.06
CA GLU A 132 2.13 0.81 24.34
C GLU A 132 3.27 0.39 25.28
N GLY A 133 3.76 -0.84 25.16
CA GLY A 133 4.92 -1.36 25.88
C GLY A 133 6.28 -0.85 25.39
N TYR A 134 6.31 0.09 24.43
CA TYR A 134 7.54 0.75 24.00
C TYR A 134 8.28 1.35 25.21
N SER A 135 9.56 1.01 25.34
CA SER A 135 10.39 1.34 26.50
C SER A 135 11.65 2.12 26.13
N GLY A 136 11.72 2.62 24.88
CA GLY A 136 12.87 3.39 24.38
C GLY A 136 13.73 2.63 23.37
N GLU A 137 13.21 1.56 22.78
CA GLU A 137 13.91 0.77 21.78
C GLU A 137 14.27 1.62 20.54
N GLN A 138 15.46 1.40 19.99
CA GLN A 138 15.93 2.13 18.82
C GLN A 138 15.47 1.45 17.53
N VAL A 139 14.96 2.24 16.59
CA VAL A 139 14.65 1.76 15.23
C VAL A 139 15.83 2.05 14.30
N VAL A 140 16.48 1.00 13.82
CA VAL A 140 17.57 1.10 12.83
C VAL A 140 17.02 0.77 11.44
N TYR A 141 17.27 1.65 10.47
CA TYR A 141 16.85 1.48 9.08
C TYR A 141 18.01 0.85 8.29
N LEU A 142 17.75 -0.29 7.66
CA LEU A 142 18.79 -1.13 7.06
C LEU A 142 18.88 -0.92 5.54
N SER A 143 17.73 -0.93 4.86
CA SER A 143 17.69 -0.76 3.41
C SER A 143 16.30 -0.38 2.91
N GLU A 144 16.24 0.19 1.72
CA GLU A 144 15.03 0.43 0.96
C GLU A 144 15.16 -0.23 -0.40
N ARG A 145 14.11 -0.94 -0.83
CA ARG A 145 13.98 -1.48 -2.18
C ARG A 145 12.65 -1.03 -2.78
N ARG A 146 12.68 -0.53 -4.01
CA ARG A 146 11.48 -0.13 -4.76
C ARG A 146 11.28 -0.99 -6.00
N GLU A 147 10.03 -1.27 -6.32
CA GLU A 147 9.61 -1.98 -7.52
C GLU A 147 8.29 -1.39 -8.03
N GLY A 148 8.40 -0.43 -8.95
CA GLY A 148 7.25 0.32 -9.47
C GLY A 148 6.47 1.03 -8.36
N ARG A 149 5.22 0.62 -8.15
CA ARG A 149 4.36 1.16 -7.08
C ARG A 149 4.52 0.47 -5.72
N TYR A 150 5.46 -0.46 -5.60
CA TYR A 150 5.73 -1.20 -4.37
C TYR A 150 7.08 -0.79 -3.80
N ALA A 151 7.21 -0.89 -2.48
CA ALA A 151 8.49 -0.75 -1.79
C ALA A 151 8.56 -1.67 -0.57
N GLU A 152 9.78 -2.03 -0.18
CA GLU A 152 10.11 -2.70 1.07
C GLU A 152 11.16 -1.87 1.80
N VAL A 153 10.85 -1.46 3.03
CA VAL A 153 11.76 -0.76 3.93
C VAL A 153 12.11 -1.73 5.05
N ARG A 154 13.38 -2.14 5.11
CA ARG A 154 13.87 -3.06 6.13
C ARG A 154 14.34 -2.29 7.34
N THR A 155 13.84 -2.65 8.51
CA THR A 155 14.29 -2.06 9.77
C THR A 155 14.54 -3.15 10.80
N LYS A 156 15.15 -2.75 11.92
CA LYS A 156 15.22 -3.55 13.13
C LYS A 156 14.93 -2.68 14.34
N VAL A 157 14.24 -3.26 15.31
CA VAL A 157 14.04 -2.68 16.63
C VAL A 157 15.08 -3.29 17.56
N VAL A 158 15.86 -2.44 18.23
CA VAL A 158 17.00 -2.85 19.06
C VAL A 158 16.84 -2.31 20.47
N SER A 159 17.00 -3.18 21.46
CA SER A 159 17.19 -2.85 22.87
C SER A 159 18.48 -3.51 23.38
N GLU A 160 18.83 -3.29 24.64
CA GLU A 160 20.01 -3.93 25.25
C GLU A 160 19.98 -5.46 25.22
N LYS A 161 18.76 -6.05 25.16
CA LYS A 161 18.55 -7.49 25.32
C LYS A 161 18.01 -8.17 24.06
N LEU A 162 17.57 -7.40 23.06
CA LEU A 162 16.81 -7.95 21.94
C LEU A 162 17.02 -7.15 20.66
N GLU A 163 17.11 -7.86 19.55
CA GLU A 163 17.07 -7.31 18.19
C GLU A 163 15.96 -8.03 17.42
N ILE A 164 14.97 -7.27 16.93
CA ILE A 164 13.83 -7.82 16.16
C ILE A 164 13.81 -7.17 14.77
N PRO A 165 13.99 -7.95 13.69
CA PRO A 165 13.74 -7.48 12.33
C PRO A 165 12.26 -7.12 12.12
N LEU A 166 12.01 -5.95 11.53
CA LEU A 166 10.67 -5.42 11.33
C LEU A 166 10.55 -4.73 9.96
N ASP A 167 10.24 -5.49 8.91
CA ASP A 167 10.18 -4.94 7.56
C ASP A 167 8.78 -4.40 7.23
N TYR A 168 8.72 -3.25 6.56
CA TYR A 168 7.48 -2.64 6.09
C TYR A 168 7.36 -2.78 4.59
N ARG A 169 6.22 -3.28 4.12
CA ARG A 169 5.89 -3.32 2.69
C ARG A 169 4.86 -2.25 2.37
N LEU A 170 5.19 -1.40 1.42
CA LEU A 170 4.43 -0.21 1.09
C LEU A 170 3.89 -0.26 -0.33
N LEU A 171 2.71 0.32 -0.49
CA LEU A 171 2.05 0.54 -1.77
C LEU A 171 1.92 2.05 -1.97
N LEU A 172 2.39 2.52 -3.12
CA LEU A 172 2.12 3.86 -3.59
C LEU A 172 0.68 3.92 -4.12
N ASN A 173 -0.13 4.80 -3.53
CA ASN A 173 -1.48 5.08 -3.98
C ASN A 173 -1.75 6.59 -3.89
N ALA A 174 -2.17 7.19 -5.02
CA ALA A 174 -2.44 8.62 -5.15
C ALA A 174 -1.31 9.52 -4.59
N GLY A 175 -0.05 9.18 -4.89
CA GLY A 175 1.13 9.94 -4.43
C GLY A 175 1.55 9.67 -2.98
N THR A 176 0.79 8.87 -2.21
CA THR A 176 1.11 8.53 -0.82
C THR A 176 1.55 7.08 -0.69
N TRP A 177 2.71 6.84 -0.06
CA TRP A 177 3.10 5.51 0.39
C TRP A 177 2.30 5.10 1.62
N ARG A 178 1.64 3.93 1.54
CA ARG A 178 0.93 3.33 2.68
C ARG A 178 1.40 1.91 2.92
N VAL A 179 1.57 1.53 4.18
CA VAL A 179 1.95 0.18 4.58
C VAL A 179 0.78 -0.77 4.31
N TYR A 180 1.04 -1.86 3.59
CA TYR A 180 0.04 -2.92 3.35
C TYR A 180 0.44 -4.26 3.96
N ASP A 181 1.64 -4.39 4.52
CA ASP A 181 2.09 -5.58 5.25
C ASP A 181 3.27 -5.21 6.14
N VAL A 182 3.39 -5.90 7.28
CA VAL A 182 4.54 -5.82 8.18
C VAL A 182 5.08 -7.24 8.35
N VAL A 183 6.39 -7.39 8.27
CA VAL A 183 7.09 -8.66 8.45
C VAL A 183 7.87 -8.58 9.74
N VAL A 184 7.42 -9.29 10.76
CA VAL A 184 8.07 -9.34 12.07
C VAL A 184 8.85 -10.65 12.14
N ASP A 185 10.16 -10.58 12.33
CA ASP A 185 11.03 -11.76 12.44
C ASP A 185 10.79 -12.77 11.29
N GLY A 186 10.73 -12.26 10.06
CA GLY A 186 10.47 -13.06 8.85
C GLY A 186 9.01 -13.47 8.64
N VAL A 187 8.10 -13.20 9.59
CA VAL A 187 6.68 -13.58 9.50
C VAL A 187 5.82 -12.39 9.07
N SER A 188 5.27 -12.47 7.86
CA SER A 188 4.29 -11.50 7.34
C SER A 188 2.96 -11.59 8.10
N LEU A 189 2.49 -10.45 8.61
CA LEU A 189 1.19 -10.34 9.27
C LEU A 189 0.06 -10.74 8.33
N VAL A 190 0.04 -10.19 7.11
CA VAL A 190 -1.00 -10.47 6.13
C VAL A 190 -1.01 -11.94 5.72
N LYS A 191 0.18 -12.55 5.52
CA LYS A 191 0.29 -13.97 5.17
C LYS A 191 -0.18 -14.87 6.31
N ASN A 192 0.16 -14.54 7.55
CA ASN A 192 -0.29 -15.26 8.74
C ASN A 192 -1.83 -15.28 8.82
N TYR A 193 -2.48 -14.10 8.79
CA TYR A 193 -3.93 -14.02 8.83
C TYR A 193 -4.60 -14.67 7.61
N ARG A 194 -4.00 -14.56 6.42
CA ARG A 194 -4.47 -15.29 5.23
C ARG A 194 -4.56 -16.79 5.46
N GLY A 195 -3.53 -17.39 6.07
CA GLY A 195 -3.51 -18.80 6.42
C GLY A 195 -4.66 -19.18 7.37
N GLN A 196 -4.86 -18.37 8.41
CA GLN A 196 -5.93 -18.58 9.40
C GLN A 196 -7.32 -18.44 8.76
N PHE A 197 -7.55 -17.39 7.99
CA PHE A 197 -8.84 -17.13 7.33
C PHE A 197 -9.15 -18.20 6.29
N ALA A 198 -8.18 -18.58 5.45
CA ALA A 198 -8.36 -19.65 4.48
C ALA A 198 -8.69 -20.98 5.15
N ARG A 199 -8.09 -21.29 6.31
CA ARG A 199 -8.43 -22.48 7.09
C ARG A 199 -9.88 -22.45 7.54
N ILE A 200 -10.33 -21.36 8.16
CA ILE A 200 -11.71 -21.21 8.65
C ILE A 200 -12.72 -21.31 7.50
N ILE A 201 -12.48 -20.58 6.39
CA ILE A 201 -13.38 -20.57 5.23
C ILE A 201 -13.47 -21.97 4.60
N ARG A 202 -12.37 -22.72 4.57
CA ARG A 202 -12.36 -24.08 4.00
C ARG A 202 -13.07 -25.10 4.88
N THR A 203 -12.96 -24.97 6.21
CA THR A 203 -13.58 -25.92 7.15
C THR A 203 -15.02 -25.58 7.50
N SER A 204 -15.43 -24.34 7.28
CA SER A 204 -16.74 -23.82 7.67
C SER A 204 -17.22 -22.88 6.56
N SER A 205 -17.30 -21.57 6.79
CA SER A 205 -17.72 -20.61 5.78
C SER A 205 -17.09 -19.23 5.97
N TYR A 206 -17.31 -18.33 5.01
CA TYR A 206 -17.00 -16.90 5.17
C TYR A 206 -17.86 -16.25 6.27
N ALA A 207 -19.13 -16.64 6.38
CA ALA A 207 -20.01 -16.13 7.43
C ALA A 207 -19.46 -16.47 8.82
N ASP A 208 -18.97 -17.70 9.03
CA ASP A 208 -18.35 -18.12 10.29
C ASP A 208 -17.07 -17.34 10.60
N LEU A 209 -16.27 -17.02 9.58
CA LEU A 209 -15.10 -16.15 9.75
C LEU A 209 -15.53 -14.77 10.28
N VAL A 210 -16.51 -14.13 9.64
CA VAL A 210 -17.02 -12.82 10.05
C VAL A 210 -17.59 -12.87 11.46
N GLU A 211 -18.36 -13.90 11.80
CA GLU A 211 -18.90 -14.07 13.15
C GLU A 211 -17.79 -14.21 14.21
N LYS A 212 -16.75 -15.02 13.92
CA LYS A 212 -15.58 -15.16 14.80
C LYS A 212 -14.85 -13.83 14.98
N LEU A 213 -14.72 -13.03 13.91
CA LEU A 213 -14.11 -11.70 13.98
C LEU A 213 -14.95 -10.75 14.84
N ARG A 214 -16.26 -10.68 14.63
CA ARG A 214 -17.19 -9.88 15.45
C ARG A 214 -17.07 -10.25 16.94
N LYS A 215 -17.01 -11.55 17.25
CA LYS A 215 -16.82 -12.06 18.63
C LYS A 215 -15.47 -11.63 19.23
N LYS A 216 -14.38 -11.71 18.46
CA LYS A 216 -13.05 -11.28 18.92
C LYS A 216 -12.99 -9.78 19.18
N VAL A 217 -13.52 -8.97 18.27
CA VAL A 217 -13.54 -7.51 18.39
C VAL A 217 -14.41 -7.04 19.57
N ARG A 218 -15.54 -7.70 19.82
CA ARG A 218 -16.44 -7.38 20.96
C ARG A 218 -15.91 -7.77 22.35
N LYS A 219 -15.00 -8.74 22.45
CA LYS A 219 -14.47 -9.19 23.75
C LYS A 219 -13.34 -8.30 24.30
N GLN A 220 -12.85 -7.35 23.52
CA GLN A 220 -11.72 -6.48 23.88
C GLN A 220 -12.03 -5.03 24.33
N PRO A 221 -13.28 -4.56 24.52
CA PRO A 221 -13.52 -3.26 25.16
C PRO A 221 -13.47 -3.26 26.70
N GLU A 222 -13.39 -4.41 27.39
CA GLU A 222 -13.78 -4.47 28.81
C GLU A 222 -13.10 -5.60 29.63
N GLN A 223 -11.77 -5.66 29.62
CA GLN A 223 -11.03 -6.48 30.60
C GLN A 223 -9.85 -5.70 31.18
N THR A 224 -10.16 -4.65 31.95
CA THR A 224 -9.29 -4.20 33.05
C THR A 224 -10.18 -3.56 34.12
N ASP A 225 -10.95 -4.41 34.78
CA ASP A 225 -11.37 -4.18 36.17
C ASP A 225 -11.78 -5.54 36.74
N SER A 226 -10.88 -6.13 37.50
CA SER A 226 -11.25 -7.01 38.60
C SER A 226 -10.21 -6.88 39.71
N PRO A 227 -10.69 -6.92 40.97
CA PRO A 227 -10.08 -6.26 42.13
C PRO A 227 -8.80 -6.93 42.65
#